data_AF-A0A5B6TV68-F1
#
_entry.id   AF-A0A5B6TV68-F1
#
_cell.length_a   1.000
_cell.length_b   1.000
_cell.length_c   1.000
_cell.angle_alpha   90.00
_cell.angle_beta   90.00
_cell.angle_gamma   90.00
#
_symmetry.space_group_name_H-M   'P 1'
#
loop_
_entity.id
_entity.type
_entity.pdbx_description
1 polymer ?
#
loop_
_entity_poly.entity_id
_entity_poly.type
_entity_poly.pdbx_seq_one_letter_code
_entity_poly.pdbx_strand_id
1 'polypeptide(L)'
;MWNPETHRACGKSAKEKAPMEILFSRRTVLAAIDTLEIVSTQAETSALFLEFGPDVYRHLRGESFSVKKRMNDLKTFVDAKPKQQVYGGLLENVLVERAAPHLPSEVLEYPWSQPVVLHSVMAQFKHALAQDDYVVIEGKLRRTLPEDIGMPPTQSEMTVLLDRHGFIIAQGHLDQALDAHARGNWASANSQLRTFLDALLDDLAAKIDPSAVALGSGQPRRTKLSAAGFLSIPLNEWDNDGRGFVNGLFKRLSPAGAHPGLSELDDSTFRLHIVLLTAALFLRRYDAWGRQ
;
A
#
# COMPACT_ATOMS: atom_id res chain seq x y z
N MET A 1 -12.19 -45.39 53.53
CA MET A 1 -13.07 -44.37 52.91
C MET A 1 -12.31 -43.83 51.70
N TRP A 2 -12.60 -44.39 50.52
CA TRP A 2 -11.88 -44.15 49.27
C TRP A 2 -12.71 -43.13 48.48
N ASN A 3 -12.15 -41.97 48.15
CA ASN A 3 -12.84 -40.91 47.41
C ASN A 3 -12.30 -40.86 45.97
N PRO A 4 -13.11 -41.10 44.92
CA PRO A 4 -12.63 -41.22 43.55
C PRO A 4 -13.03 -40.02 42.69
N GLU A 5 -12.32 -38.90 42.75
CA GLU A 5 -12.49 -37.81 41.76
C GLU A 5 -11.17 -37.06 41.51
N THR A 6 -10.34 -37.59 40.60
CA THR A 6 -9.32 -36.79 39.90
C THR A 6 -9.24 -37.20 38.42
N HIS A 7 -10.23 -36.77 37.64
CA HIS A 7 -10.13 -36.68 36.18
C HIS A 7 -10.69 -35.33 35.72
N ARG A 8 -9.79 -34.36 35.48
CA ARG A 8 -9.90 -33.14 34.64
C ARG A 8 -8.74 -32.21 35.05
N ALA A 9 -7.99 -31.55 34.18
CA ALA A 9 -8.04 -31.42 32.75
C ALA A 9 -6.62 -31.08 32.25
N CYS A 10 -6.10 -31.84 31.29
CA CYS A 10 -4.99 -31.40 30.47
C CYS A 10 -5.56 -30.49 29.38
N GLY A 11 -5.72 -29.20 29.70
CA GLY A 11 -6.08 -28.18 28.74
C GLY A 11 -4.88 -27.85 27.85
N LYS A 12 -4.75 -28.54 26.71
CA LYS A 12 -3.90 -28.07 25.62
C LYS A 12 -4.50 -26.75 25.12
N SER A 13 -3.78 -25.65 25.35
CA SER A 13 -3.99 -24.37 24.70
C SER A 13 -3.98 -24.59 23.19
N ALA A 14 -5.17 -24.54 22.58
CA ALA A 14 -5.30 -24.35 21.15
C ALA A 14 -4.80 -22.93 20.87
N LYS A 15 -3.63 -22.81 20.23
CA LYS A 15 -3.23 -21.56 19.59
C LYS A 15 -4.35 -21.18 18.63
N GLU A 16 -5.09 -20.17 19.01
CA GLU A 16 -6.07 -19.49 18.18
C GLU A 16 -5.33 -19.08 16.90
N LYS A 17 -5.64 -19.72 15.77
CA LYS A 17 -5.09 -19.34 14.47
C LYS A 17 -5.52 -17.89 14.24
N ALA A 18 -4.55 -16.98 14.15
CA ALA A 18 -4.80 -15.61 13.74
C ALA A 18 -5.70 -15.63 12.48
N PRO A 19 -6.70 -14.73 12.38
CA PRO A 19 -7.55 -14.67 11.20
C PRO A 19 -6.66 -14.51 9.95
N MET A 20 -6.84 -15.37 8.95
CA MET A 20 -6.16 -15.20 7.67
C MET A 20 -6.71 -13.94 7.00
N GLU A 21 -5.86 -12.92 6.91
CA GLU A 21 -6.19 -11.65 6.27
C GLU A 21 -5.84 -11.68 4.78
N ILE A 22 -6.62 -10.94 3.99
CA ILE A 22 -6.31 -10.66 2.60
C ILE A 22 -5.12 -9.69 2.61
N LEU A 23 -3.97 -10.11 2.05
CA LEU A 23 -2.73 -9.34 2.12
C LEU A 23 -2.55 -8.41 0.92
N PHE A 24 -3.15 -8.76 -0.20
CA PHE A 24 -2.90 -8.10 -1.48
C PHE A 24 -4.17 -7.46 -2.02
N SER A 25 -4.01 -6.32 -2.68
CA SER A 25 -5.10 -5.70 -3.41
C SER A 25 -5.51 -6.57 -4.59
N ARG A 26 -6.78 -6.47 -5.01
CA ARG A 26 -7.30 -7.18 -6.19
C ARG A 26 -6.40 -6.97 -7.42
N ARG A 27 -5.87 -5.76 -7.61
CA ARG A 27 -4.96 -5.44 -8.72
C ARG A 27 -3.71 -6.32 -8.70
N THR A 28 -3.10 -6.50 -7.53
CA THR A 28 -1.90 -7.33 -7.37
C THR A 28 -2.19 -8.79 -7.64
N VAL A 29 -3.35 -9.29 -7.19
CA VAL A 29 -3.79 -10.66 -7.47
C VAL A 29 -4.01 -10.88 -8.97
N LEU A 30 -4.66 -9.94 -9.66
CA LEU A 30 -4.85 -10.05 -11.11
C LEU A 30 -3.53 -9.98 -11.88
N ALA A 31 -2.62 -9.08 -11.51
CA ALA A 31 -1.30 -8.96 -12.12
C ALA A 31 -0.43 -10.21 -11.87
N ALA A 32 -0.60 -10.88 -10.73
CA ALA A 32 0.01 -12.18 -10.45
C ALA A 32 -0.52 -13.26 -11.40
N ILE A 33 -1.84 -13.33 -11.61
CA ILE A 33 -2.45 -14.27 -12.56
C ILE A 33 -1.97 -14.00 -13.99
N ASP A 34 -1.86 -12.73 -14.40
CA ASP A 34 -1.32 -12.35 -15.71
C ASP A 34 0.16 -12.77 -15.86
N THR A 35 0.95 -12.64 -14.79
CA THR A 35 2.34 -13.11 -14.77
C THR A 35 2.40 -14.63 -14.92
N LEU A 36 1.52 -15.37 -14.22
CA LEU A 36 1.43 -16.83 -14.35
C LEU A 36 0.96 -17.25 -15.76
N GLU A 37 0.08 -16.48 -16.40
CA GLU A 37 -0.39 -16.75 -17.76
C GLU A 37 0.76 -16.77 -18.77
N ILE A 38 1.69 -15.81 -18.68
CA ILE A 38 2.78 -15.68 -19.65
C ILE A 38 3.93 -16.66 -19.42
N VAL A 39 4.10 -17.17 -18.19
CA VAL A 39 5.20 -18.08 -17.83
C VAL A 39 4.80 -19.55 -17.80
N SER A 40 3.50 -19.86 -17.77
CA SER A 40 3.01 -21.23 -17.60
C SER A 40 2.65 -21.91 -18.93
N THR A 41 3.00 -23.18 -19.05
CA THR A 41 2.47 -24.09 -20.06
C THR A 41 1.08 -24.63 -19.66
N GLN A 42 0.43 -25.36 -20.59
CA GLN A 42 -0.84 -26.04 -20.32
C GLN A 42 -0.76 -27.09 -19.20
N ALA A 43 0.36 -27.83 -19.16
CA ALA A 43 0.60 -28.85 -18.16
C ALA A 43 0.82 -28.20 -16.78
N GLU A 44 1.65 -27.17 -16.71
CA GLU A 44 1.90 -26.42 -15.47
C GLU A 44 0.65 -25.73 -14.94
N THR A 45 -0.17 -25.14 -15.81
CA THR A 45 -1.47 -24.55 -15.43
C THR A 45 -2.41 -25.61 -14.84
N SER A 46 -2.41 -26.83 -15.39
CA SER A 46 -3.20 -27.94 -14.85
C SER A 46 -2.70 -28.43 -13.50
N ALA A 47 -1.37 -28.55 -13.35
CA ALA A 47 -0.76 -28.90 -12.08
C ALA A 47 -1.08 -27.85 -10.99
N LEU A 48 -0.96 -26.56 -11.33
CA LEU A 48 -1.28 -25.46 -10.43
C LEU A 48 -2.74 -25.51 -9.94
N PHE A 49 -3.70 -25.76 -10.83
CA PHE A 49 -5.10 -25.82 -10.45
C PHE A 49 -5.41 -27.05 -9.56
N LEU A 50 -4.69 -28.16 -9.75
CA LEU A 50 -4.79 -29.33 -8.87
C LEU A 50 -4.25 -29.01 -7.48
N GLU A 51 -3.14 -28.26 -7.37
CA GLU A 51 -2.55 -27.82 -6.10
C GLU A 51 -3.51 -26.92 -5.30
N PHE A 52 -4.33 -26.10 -5.98
CA PHE A 52 -5.37 -25.29 -5.33
C PHE A 52 -6.55 -26.12 -4.79
N GLY A 53 -6.58 -27.42 -5.09
CA GLY A 53 -7.54 -28.36 -4.56
C GLY A 53 -8.71 -28.67 -5.50
N PRO A 54 -9.49 -29.71 -5.16
CA PRO A 54 -10.47 -30.30 -6.07
C PRO A 54 -11.64 -29.37 -6.42
N ASP A 55 -11.95 -28.38 -5.57
CA ASP A 55 -13.03 -27.43 -5.82
C ASP A 55 -12.64 -26.42 -6.89
N VAL A 56 -11.45 -25.83 -6.75
CA VAL A 56 -10.87 -24.91 -7.73
C VAL A 56 -10.65 -25.65 -9.04
N TYR A 57 -10.02 -26.82 -9.00
CA TYR A 57 -9.80 -27.63 -10.19
C TYR A 57 -11.10 -27.95 -10.93
N ARG A 58 -12.14 -28.45 -10.26
CA ARG A 58 -13.42 -28.80 -10.92
C ARG A 58 -14.10 -27.60 -11.56
N HIS A 59 -14.00 -26.42 -10.95
CA HIS A 59 -14.59 -25.20 -11.52
C HIS A 59 -13.82 -24.71 -12.76
N LEU A 60 -12.51 -24.89 -12.77
CA LEU A 60 -11.63 -24.38 -13.82
C LEU A 60 -11.28 -25.42 -14.91
N ARG A 61 -11.68 -26.69 -14.74
CA ARG A 61 -11.49 -27.79 -15.70
C ARG A 61 -12.50 -27.77 -16.86
N GLY A 62 -13.13 -26.62 -17.15
CA GLY A 62 -14.03 -26.50 -18.30
C GLY A 62 -13.36 -26.95 -19.61
N GLU A 63 -14.14 -27.13 -20.68
CA GLU A 63 -13.71 -27.63 -22.01
C GLU A 63 -12.67 -26.73 -22.74
N SER A 64 -12.04 -25.79 -22.04
CA SER A 64 -11.13 -24.82 -22.61
C SER A 64 -9.71 -25.37 -22.76
N PHE A 65 -9.18 -25.22 -23.98
CA PHE A 65 -7.86 -25.72 -24.36
C PHE A 65 -6.73 -24.68 -24.25
N SER A 66 -6.98 -23.41 -23.90
CA SER A 66 -5.91 -22.38 -23.85
C SER A 66 -5.60 -21.89 -22.43
N VAL A 67 -4.31 -21.69 -22.11
CA VAL A 67 -3.84 -21.13 -20.83
C VAL A 67 -4.54 -19.80 -20.54
N LYS A 68 -4.58 -18.90 -21.54
CA LYS A 68 -5.24 -17.59 -21.43
C LYS A 68 -6.69 -17.68 -20.97
N LYS A 69 -7.50 -18.55 -21.59
CA LYS A 69 -8.91 -18.66 -21.20
C LYS A 69 -9.04 -19.24 -19.79
N ARG A 70 -8.24 -20.24 -19.45
CA ARG A 70 -8.20 -20.82 -18.10
C ARG A 70 -7.76 -19.84 -17.02
N MET A 71 -6.79 -18.96 -17.30
CA MET A 71 -6.38 -17.89 -16.39
C MET A 71 -7.47 -16.82 -16.24
N ASN A 72 -8.21 -16.49 -17.31
CA ASN A 72 -9.38 -15.60 -17.21
C ASN A 72 -10.53 -16.20 -16.38
N ASP A 73 -10.76 -17.52 -16.51
CA ASP A 73 -11.72 -18.23 -15.66
C ASP A 73 -11.28 -18.20 -14.20
N LEU A 74 -9.98 -18.33 -13.92
CA LEU A 74 -9.41 -18.18 -12.58
C LEU A 74 -9.61 -16.77 -12.03
N LYS A 75 -9.37 -15.70 -12.81
CA LYS A 75 -9.64 -14.31 -12.37
C LYS A 75 -11.10 -14.14 -11.95
N THR A 76 -12.02 -14.64 -12.77
CA THR A 76 -13.47 -14.60 -12.50
C THR A 76 -13.81 -15.37 -11.23
N PHE A 77 -13.21 -16.55 -11.03
CA PHE A 77 -13.41 -17.36 -9.85
C PHE A 77 -12.92 -16.67 -8.56
N VAL A 78 -11.73 -16.07 -8.62
CA VAL A 78 -11.15 -15.31 -7.49
C VAL A 78 -12.03 -14.13 -7.13
N ASP A 79 -12.48 -13.34 -8.11
CA ASP A 79 -13.39 -12.21 -7.89
C ASP A 79 -14.71 -12.63 -7.23
N ALA A 80 -15.24 -13.79 -7.63
CA ALA A 80 -16.47 -14.33 -7.06
C ALA A 80 -16.26 -14.93 -5.66
N LYS A 81 -15.03 -15.33 -5.32
CA LYS A 81 -14.68 -16.04 -4.08
C LYS A 81 -13.33 -15.57 -3.50
N PRO A 82 -13.21 -14.29 -3.08
CA PRO A 82 -11.92 -13.72 -2.64
C PRO A 82 -11.37 -14.42 -1.38
N LYS A 83 -12.24 -15.00 -0.56
CA LYS A 83 -11.85 -15.74 0.67
C LYS A 83 -11.75 -17.25 0.47
N GLN A 84 -11.63 -17.74 -0.76
CA GLN A 84 -11.47 -19.16 -1.04
C GLN A 84 -10.20 -19.68 -0.36
N GLN A 85 -10.34 -20.70 0.49
CA GLN A 85 -9.21 -21.39 1.09
C GLN A 85 -8.69 -22.47 0.16
N VAL A 86 -7.37 -22.58 0.11
CA VAL A 86 -6.62 -23.62 -0.59
C VAL A 86 -5.47 -24.11 0.29
N TYR A 87 -4.73 -25.12 -0.16
CA TYR A 87 -3.52 -25.51 0.54
C TYR A 87 -2.53 -24.35 0.54
N GLY A 88 -2.05 -23.95 1.72
CA GLY A 88 -1.15 -22.80 1.88
C GLY A 88 -1.82 -21.48 2.30
N GLY A 89 -3.15 -21.37 2.28
CA GLY A 89 -3.86 -20.20 2.81
C GLY A 89 -5.03 -19.72 1.97
N LEU A 90 -5.23 -18.41 1.89
CA LEU A 90 -6.18 -17.80 0.96
C LEU A 90 -5.63 -17.90 -0.46
N LEU A 91 -6.48 -18.29 -1.42
CA LEU A 91 -6.11 -18.47 -2.83
C LEU A 91 -5.43 -17.22 -3.40
N GLU A 92 -5.93 -16.04 -3.06
CA GLU A 92 -5.37 -14.75 -3.48
C GLU A 92 -3.90 -14.59 -3.07
N ASN A 93 -3.58 -14.88 -1.81
CA ASN A 93 -2.21 -14.78 -1.29
C ASN A 93 -1.30 -15.83 -1.96
N VAL A 94 -1.80 -17.07 -2.10
CA VAL A 94 -1.05 -18.17 -2.71
C VAL A 94 -0.73 -17.88 -4.18
N LEU A 95 -1.65 -17.26 -4.93
CA LEU A 95 -1.41 -16.87 -6.32
C LEU A 95 -0.27 -15.87 -6.45
N VAL A 96 -0.24 -14.86 -5.57
CA VAL A 96 0.81 -13.83 -5.54
C VAL A 96 2.16 -14.46 -5.15
N GLU A 97 2.17 -15.34 -4.15
CA GLU A 97 3.36 -16.12 -3.77
C GLU A 97 3.89 -17.00 -4.90
N ARG A 98 2.99 -17.60 -5.70
CA ARG A 98 3.39 -18.45 -6.82
C ARG A 98 3.94 -17.66 -8.01
N ALA A 99 3.44 -16.45 -8.23
CA ALA A 99 3.90 -15.58 -9.29
C ALA A 99 5.27 -14.93 -8.98
N ALA A 100 5.55 -14.66 -7.70
CA ALA A 100 6.75 -13.93 -7.27
C ALA A 100 8.09 -14.53 -7.77
N PRO A 101 8.35 -15.85 -7.74
CA PRO A 101 9.58 -16.44 -8.25
C PRO A 101 9.84 -16.21 -9.75
N HIS A 102 8.82 -15.82 -10.51
CA HIS A 102 8.93 -15.56 -11.95
C HIS A 102 9.34 -14.13 -12.28
N LEU A 103 9.41 -13.22 -11.29
CA LEU A 103 10.03 -11.91 -11.50
C LEU A 103 11.55 -12.09 -11.59
N PRO A 104 12.19 -11.61 -12.68
CA PRO A 104 13.63 -11.76 -12.82
C PRO A 104 14.36 -10.91 -11.78
N SER A 105 15.51 -11.39 -11.33
CA SER A 105 16.38 -10.62 -10.44
C SER A 105 16.92 -9.40 -11.18
N GLU A 106 16.82 -8.22 -10.55
CA GLU A 106 17.39 -6.97 -11.08
C GLU A 106 18.83 -6.75 -10.63
N VAL A 107 19.35 -7.63 -9.76
CA VAL A 107 20.77 -7.64 -9.40
C VAL A 107 21.55 -8.08 -10.63
N LEU A 108 22.33 -7.17 -11.20
CA LEU A 108 23.28 -7.50 -12.26
C LEU A 108 24.30 -8.50 -11.70
N GLU A 109 24.29 -9.73 -12.25
CA GLU A 109 25.23 -10.78 -11.84
C GLU A 109 26.70 -10.36 -12.07
N TYR A 110 26.93 -9.54 -13.09
CA TYR A 110 28.24 -8.98 -13.43
C TYR A 110 28.15 -7.51 -13.83
N PRO A 111 29.23 -6.71 -13.68
CA PRO A 111 29.27 -5.30 -14.10
C PRO A 111 28.98 -5.04 -15.58
N TRP A 112 29.16 -6.07 -16.43
CA TRP A 112 28.89 -6.03 -17.87
C TRP A 112 27.57 -6.69 -18.27
N SER A 113 26.75 -7.12 -17.31
CA SER A 113 25.41 -7.64 -17.59
C SER A 113 24.53 -6.51 -18.11
N GLN A 114 23.71 -6.79 -19.13
CA GLN A 114 22.72 -5.81 -19.58
C GLN A 114 21.57 -5.72 -18.57
N PRO A 115 20.98 -4.52 -18.38
CA PRO A 115 19.77 -4.37 -17.59
C PRO A 115 18.68 -5.29 -18.10
N VAL A 116 18.04 -6.03 -17.19
CA VAL A 116 16.90 -6.87 -17.55
C VAL A 116 15.74 -5.97 -17.95
N VAL A 117 15.37 -6.00 -19.22
CA VAL A 117 14.14 -5.34 -19.68
C VAL A 117 12.97 -6.22 -19.27
N LEU A 118 12.26 -5.80 -18.22
CA LEU A 118 11.09 -6.53 -17.73
C LEU A 118 9.98 -6.54 -18.78
N HIS A 119 9.34 -7.70 -18.95
CA HIS A 119 8.10 -7.77 -19.73
C HIS A 119 7.03 -6.88 -19.10
N SER A 120 6.21 -6.19 -19.91
CA SER A 120 5.24 -5.18 -19.41
C SER A 120 4.29 -5.72 -18.34
N VAL A 121 3.83 -6.96 -18.49
CA VAL A 121 2.99 -7.67 -17.49
C VAL A 121 3.73 -7.88 -16.17
N MET A 122 5.00 -8.29 -16.23
CA MET A 122 5.82 -8.47 -15.02
C MET A 122 6.09 -7.11 -14.36
N ALA A 123 6.24 -6.04 -15.14
CA ALA A 123 6.47 -4.70 -14.60
C ALA A 123 5.22 -4.24 -13.85
N GLN A 124 4.03 -4.48 -14.40
CA GLN A 124 2.76 -4.23 -13.72
C GLN A 124 2.64 -5.03 -12.43
N PHE A 125 3.03 -6.30 -12.42
CA PHE A 125 3.02 -7.11 -11.20
C PHE A 125 4.00 -6.59 -10.15
N LYS A 126 5.23 -6.25 -10.54
CA LYS A 126 6.23 -5.64 -9.65
C LYS A 126 5.71 -4.33 -9.04
N HIS A 127 5.10 -3.46 -9.84
CA HIS A 127 4.53 -2.22 -9.36
C HIS A 127 3.35 -2.46 -8.42
N ALA A 128 2.45 -3.39 -8.75
CA ALA A 128 1.31 -3.71 -7.90
C ALA A 128 1.76 -4.26 -6.52
N LEU A 129 2.79 -5.12 -6.50
CA LEU A 129 3.43 -5.57 -5.26
C LEU A 129 3.97 -4.41 -4.44
N ALA A 130 4.71 -3.49 -5.06
CA ALA A 130 5.29 -2.35 -4.36
C ALA A 130 4.22 -1.47 -3.70
N GLN A 131 3.02 -1.40 -4.28
CA GLN A 131 1.90 -0.65 -3.73
C GLN A 131 1.19 -1.35 -2.58
N ASP A 132 1.31 -2.67 -2.48
CA ASP A 132 0.87 -3.45 -1.32
C ASP A 132 2.02 -3.59 -0.29
N ASP A 133 3.10 -2.82 -0.44
CA ASP A 133 4.31 -2.84 0.39
C ASP A 133 5.10 -4.15 0.34
N TYR A 134 5.10 -4.80 -0.82
CA TYR A 134 5.92 -5.98 -1.09
C TYR A 134 6.94 -5.75 -2.21
N VAL A 135 8.08 -6.41 -2.08
CA VAL A 135 9.12 -6.54 -3.09
C VAL A 135 9.49 -8.02 -3.23
N VAL A 136 9.96 -8.42 -4.41
CA VAL A 136 10.54 -9.74 -4.60
C VAL A 136 12.06 -9.62 -4.51
N ILE A 137 12.65 -10.32 -3.55
CA ILE A 137 14.10 -10.44 -3.37
C ILE A 137 14.44 -11.93 -3.49
N GLU A 138 15.32 -12.28 -4.44
CA GLU A 138 15.72 -13.66 -4.71
C GLU A 138 14.51 -14.60 -4.95
N GLY A 139 13.52 -14.13 -5.70
CA GLY A 139 12.31 -14.89 -6.01
C GLY A 139 11.35 -15.08 -4.82
N LYS A 140 11.59 -14.42 -3.68
CA LYS A 140 10.75 -14.49 -2.49
C LYS A 140 10.08 -13.15 -2.21
N LEU A 141 8.80 -13.18 -1.86
CA LEU A 141 8.10 -12.01 -1.36
C LEU A 141 8.67 -11.57 -0.02
N ARG A 142 8.98 -10.29 0.07
CA ARG A 142 9.42 -9.60 1.27
C ARG A 142 8.58 -8.34 1.39
N ARG A 143 8.22 -7.96 2.61
CA ARG A 143 7.67 -6.62 2.81
C ARG A 143 8.77 -5.59 2.63
N THR A 144 8.47 -4.50 1.93
CA THR A 144 9.35 -3.36 1.68
C THR A 144 9.58 -2.56 2.97
N LEU A 145 8.60 -2.55 3.86
CA LEU A 145 8.67 -1.93 5.19
C LEU A 145 8.71 -3.01 6.29
N PRO A 146 9.46 -2.80 7.39
CA PRO A 146 9.35 -3.62 8.60
C PRO A 146 7.90 -3.70 9.06
N GLU A 147 7.46 -4.84 9.61
CA GLU A 147 6.07 -5.06 10.07
C GLU A 147 5.55 -3.94 11.00
N ASP A 148 6.46 -3.27 11.71
CA ASP A 148 6.18 -2.16 12.64
C ASP A 148 5.86 -0.81 11.95
N ILE A 149 6.19 -0.64 10.66
CA ILE A 149 5.87 0.55 9.86
C ILE A 149 4.66 0.28 8.94
N GLY A 150 3.72 -0.53 9.43
CA GLY A 150 2.57 -1.04 8.68
C GLY A 150 1.85 0.01 7.82
N MET A 151 1.85 -0.22 6.51
CA MET A 151 0.73 0.12 5.63
C MET A 151 0.15 -1.23 5.20
N PRO A 152 -0.83 -1.77 5.96
CA PRO A 152 -2.25 -1.42 5.80
C PRO A 152 -3.05 -1.56 7.12
N PRO A 153 -3.34 -0.45 7.83
CA PRO A 153 -4.68 0.15 7.83
C PRO A 153 -4.66 1.69 7.72
N THR A 154 -3.46 2.29 7.66
CA THR A 154 -3.23 3.74 7.73
C THR A 154 -3.85 4.50 6.55
N GLN A 155 -3.92 3.89 5.36
CA GLN A 155 -4.60 4.48 4.20
C GLN A 155 -6.13 4.47 4.37
N SER A 156 -6.69 3.36 4.86
CA SER A 156 -8.14 3.28 5.15
C SER A 156 -8.52 4.26 6.27
N GLU A 157 -7.71 4.34 7.32
CA GLU A 157 -7.90 5.32 8.40
C GLU A 157 -7.78 6.75 7.90
N MET A 158 -6.79 7.06 7.06
CA MET A 158 -6.60 8.39 6.49
C MET A 158 -7.78 8.80 5.63
N THR A 159 -8.25 7.94 4.72
CA THR A 159 -9.45 8.22 3.92
C THR A 159 -10.67 8.42 4.80
N VAL A 160 -10.85 7.60 5.85
CA VAL A 160 -11.95 7.75 6.81
C VAL A 160 -11.87 9.07 7.57
N LEU A 161 -10.67 9.50 8.01
CA LEU A 161 -10.49 10.76 8.73
C LEU A 161 -10.65 11.97 7.80
N LEU A 162 -10.16 11.89 6.57
CA LEU A 162 -10.35 12.93 5.55
C LEU A 162 -11.83 13.13 5.24
N ASP A 163 -12.57 12.05 5.01
CA ASP A 163 -14.00 12.07 4.72
C ASP A 163 -14.80 12.57 5.94
N ARG A 164 -14.57 11.99 7.13
CA ARG A 164 -15.24 12.37 8.39
C ARG A 164 -15.16 13.86 8.65
N HIS A 165 -13.98 14.45 8.43
CA HIS A 165 -13.74 15.86 8.71
C HIS A 165 -14.00 16.75 7.49
N GLY A 166 -14.37 16.20 6.32
CA GLY A 166 -14.73 16.96 5.13
C GLY A 166 -13.55 17.62 4.42
N PHE A 167 -12.37 17.00 4.45
CA PHE A 167 -11.15 17.47 3.78
C PHE A 167 -11.11 17.07 2.28
N ILE A 168 -12.16 17.45 1.53
CA ILE A 168 -12.44 16.96 0.17
C ILE A 168 -11.31 17.30 -0.82
N ILE A 169 -10.77 18.53 -0.76
CA ILE A 169 -9.72 18.98 -1.69
C ILE A 169 -8.43 18.20 -1.43
N ALA A 170 -8.03 18.09 -0.16
CA ALA A 170 -6.87 17.30 0.23
C ALA A 170 -7.02 15.83 -0.22
N GLN A 171 -8.18 15.22 0.02
CA GLN A 171 -8.45 13.85 -0.43
C GLN A 171 -8.30 13.68 -1.94
N GLY A 172 -8.84 14.60 -2.74
CA GLY A 172 -8.69 14.55 -4.20
C GLY A 172 -7.23 14.58 -4.67
N HIS A 173 -6.38 15.39 -4.02
CA HIS A 173 -4.94 15.42 -4.32
C HIS A 173 -4.23 14.15 -3.88
N LEU A 174 -4.61 13.56 -2.75
CA LEU A 174 -4.07 12.29 -2.29
C LEU A 174 -4.39 11.17 -3.28
N ASP A 175 -5.64 11.07 -3.74
CA ASP A 175 -6.07 10.07 -4.72
C ASP A 175 -5.30 10.22 -6.04
N GLN A 176 -5.12 11.47 -6.51
CA GLN A 176 -4.32 11.76 -7.71
C GLN A 176 -2.84 11.40 -7.52
N ALA A 177 -2.27 11.64 -6.34
CA ALA A 177 -0.89 11.26 -6.04
C ALA A 177 -0.70 9.74 -6.09
N LEU A 178 -1.64 9.00 -5.50
CA LEU A 178 -1.62 7.54 -5.46
C LEU A 178 -1.79 6.94 -6.85
N ASP A 179 -2.74 7.43 -7.66
CA ASP A 179 -2.93 6.98 -9.04
C ASP A 179 -1.72 7.31 -9.93
N ALA A 180 -1.16 8.51 -9.81
CA ALA A 180 0.04 8.90 -10.54
C ALA A 180 1.24 8.01 -10.18
N HIS A 181 1.45 7.75 -8.89
CA HIS A 181 2.50 6.84 -8.43
C HIS A 181 2.26 5.44 -8.98
N ALA A 182 1.04 4.91 -8.89
CA ALA A 182 0.67 3.59 -9.42
C ALA A 182 1.05 3.39 -10.89
N ARG A 183 0.96 4.46 -11.69
CA ARG A 183 1.18 4.45 -13.14
C ARG A 183 2.62 4.72 -13.54
N GLY A 184 3.53 4.91 -12.60
CA GLY A 184 4.90 5.30 -12.93
C GLY A 184 5.12 6.79 -13.19
N ASN A 185 4.12 7.62 -12.92
CA ASN A 185 4.17 9.06 -13.19
C ASN A 185 4.76 9.81 -11.98
N TRP A 186 6.03 9.54 -11.67
CA TRP A 186 6.72 9.99 -10.46
C TRP A 186 6.66 11.51 -10.23
N ALA A 187 6.91 12.30 -11.28
CA ALA A 187 6.87 13.77 -11.19
C ALA A 187 5.45 14.29 -10.88
N SER A 188 4.42 13.64 -11.44
CA SER A 188 3.02 13.97 -11.17
C SER A 188 2.65 13.59 -9.73
N ALA A 189 3.04 12.38 -9.29
CA ALA A 189 2.84 11.93 -7.91
C ALA A 189 3.47 12.92 -6.91
N ASN A 190 4.73 13.31 -7.13
CA ASN A 190 5.45 14.25 -6.29
C ASN A 190 4.77 15.63 -6.21
N SER A 191 4.28 16.13 -7.35
CA SER A 191 3.51 17.39 -7.39
C SER A 191 2.24 17.30 -6.56
N GLN A 192 1.49 16.19 -6.70
CA GLN A 192 0.22 15.99 -5.99
C GLN A 192 0.43 15.78 -4.49
N LEU A 193 1.50 15.09 -4.07
CA LEU A 193 1.84 14.92 -2.65
C LEU A 193 2.09 16.27 -1.95
N ARG A 194 2.78 17.18 -2.63
CA ARG A 194 2.98 18.53 -2.12
C ARG A 194 1.65 19.26 -1.96
N THR A 195 0.82 19.26 -3.00
CA THR A 195 -0.47 19.96 -2.99
C THR A 195 -1.43 19.37 -1.97
N PHE A 196 -1.45 18.04 -1.80
CA PHE A 196 -2.18 17.36 -0.74
C PHE A 196 -1.80 17.87 0.65
N LEU A 197 -0.51 17.88 0.98
CA LEU A 197 -0.05 18.29 2.30
C LEU A 197 -0.33 19.78 2.56
N ASP A 198 -0.21 20.63 1.53
CA ASP A 198 -0.53 22.05 1.61
C ASP A 198 -2.03 22.27 1.90
N ALA A 199 -2.90 21.61 1.12
CA ALA A 199 -4.35 21.66 1.29
C ALA A 199 -4.79 21.13 2.66
N LEU A 200 -4.22 20.00 3.12
CA LEU A 200 -4.53 19.44 4.43
C LEU A 200 -4.20 20.43 5.56
N LEU A 201 -3.01 21.03 5.55
CA LEU A 201 -2.62 21.97 6.59
C LEU A 201 -3.42 23.27 6.53
N ASP A 202 -3.77 23.74 5.34
CA ASP A 202 -4.62 24.91 5.18
C ASP A 202 -6.05 24.67 5.71
N ASP A 203 -6.63 23.50 5.41
CA ASP A 203 -7.95 23.14 5.90
C ASP A 203 -7.95 22.92 7.43
N LEU A 204 -6.90 22.28 7.97
CA LEU A 204 -6.71 22.16 9.41
C LEU A 204 -6.64 23.53 10.09
N ALA A 205 -5.91 24.48 9.49
CA ALA A 205 -5.83 25.84 10.01
C ALA A 205 -7.21 26.50 10.06
N ALA A 206 -7.97 26.40 8.97
CA ALA A 206 -9.30 26.97 8.85
C ALA A 206 -10.32 26.32 9.80
N LYS A 207 -10.20 25.02 10.08
CA LYS A 207 -11.11 24.34 11.00
C LYS A 207 -10.78 24.58 12.47
N ILE A 208 -9.49 24.67 12.82
CA ILE A 208 -9.07 24.96 14.20
C ILE A 208 -9.31 26.44 14.53
N ASP A 209 -9.00 27.34 13.60
CA ASP A 209 -9.25 28.77 13.73
C ASP A 209 -9.88 29.31 12.43
N PRO A 210 -11.22 29.54 12.41
CA PRO A 210 -11.92 30.05 11.24
C PRO A 210 -11.36 31.38 10.70
N SER A 211 -10.70 32.18 11.54
CA SER A 211 -10.07 33.43 11.09
C SER A 211 -8.80 33.19 10.25
N ALA A 212 -8.33 31.95 10.11
CA ALA A 212 -7.27 31.57 9.17
C ALA A 212 -7.73 31.65 7.70
N VAL A 213 -9.04 31.59 7.43
CA VAL A 213 -9.59 31.70 6.05
C VAL A 213 -9.27 33.06 5.43
N ALA A 214 -9.21 34.12 6.25
CA ALA A 214 -8.84 35.47 5.81
C ALA A 214 -7.35 35.63 5.47
N LEU A 215 -6.52 34.63 5.79
CA LEU A 215 -5.10 34.62 5.46
C LEU A 215 -4.86 33.96 4.11
N GLY A 216 -3.77 34.37 3.44
CA GLY A 216 -3.22 33.63 2.30
C GLY A 216 -2.83 32.20 2.68
N SER A 217 -2.94 31.28 1.71
CA SER A 217 -2.61 29.86 1.86
C SER A 217 -1.16 29.61 2.24
N GLY A 218 -0.88 28.42 2.78
CA GLY A 218 0.46 27.95 3.05
C GLY A 218 1.07 28.54 4.31
N GLN A 219 2.18 29.30 4.18
CA GLN A 219 2.99 29.72 5.33
C GLN A 219 2.19 30.51 6.39
N PRO A 220 1.35 31.50 6.04
CA PRO A 220 0.57 32.24 7.05
C PRO A 220 -0.39 31.36 7.85
N ARG A 221 -1.05 30.41 7.19
CA ARG A 221 -1.97 29.46 7.84
C ARG A 221 -1.23 28.44 8.71
N ARG A 222 -0.05 27.99 8.29
CA ARG A 222 0.82 27.14 9.13
C ARG A 222 1.35 27.85 10.37
N THR A 223 1.73 29.12 10.28
CA THR A 223 2.09 29.93 11.45
C THR A 223 0.93 29.99 12.43
N LYS A 224 -0.29 30.16 11.92
CA LYS A 224 -1.51 30.21 12.72
C LYS A 224 -1.83 28.87 13.40
N LEU A 225 -1.65 27.75 12.69
CA LEU A 225 -1.74 26.41 13.28
C LEU A 225 -0.78 26.20 14.45
N SER A 226 0.47 26.66 14.31
CA SER A 226 1.42 26.57 15.41
C SER A 226 1.03 27.46 16.58
N ALA A 227 0.56 28.68 16.32
CA ALA A 227 0.07 29.59 17.36
C ALA A 227 -1.14 29.01 18.12
N ALA A 228 -1.99 28.23 17.45
CA ALA A 228 -3.07 27.48 18.07
C ALA A 228 -2.61 26.24 18.88
N GLY A 229 -1.30 25.96 18.90
CA GLY A 229 -0.71 24.81 19.61
C GLY A 229 -0.81 23.48 18.85
N PHE A 230 -1.32 23.47 17.62
CA PHE A 230 -1.51 22.23 16.86
C PHE A 230 -0.20 21.66 16.32
N LEU A 231 0.67 22.53 15.78
CA LEU A 231 2.04 22.16 15.40
C LEU A 231 2.99 22.39 16.58
N SER A 232 3.61 21.30 17.04
CA SER A 232 4.41 21.28 18.25
C SER A 232 5.81 21.87 18.03
N ILE A 233 6.10 22.99 18.69
CA ILE A 233 7.45 23.57 18.75
C ILE A 233 8.41 22.64 19.53
N PRO A 234 8.04 22.04 20.68
CA PRO A 234 8.93 21.13 21.40
C PRO A 234 9.35 19.89 20.62
N LEU A 235 8.48 19.38 19.74
CA LEU A 235 8.80 18.25 18.84
C LEU A 235 9.45 18.68 17.53
N ASN A 236 9.82 19.96 17.40
CA ASN A 236 10.39 20.55 16.21
C ASN A 236 9.50 20.40 14.96
N GLU A 237 8.18 20.32 15.11
CA GLU A 237 7.26 20.30 13.96
C GLU A 237 7.20 21.67 13.28
N TRP A 238 7.27 22.74 14.10
CA TRP A 238 7.25 24.12 13.64
C TRP A 238 8.35 24.95 14.30
N ASP A 239 8.86 25.89 13.52
CA ASP A 239 9.72 26.97 13.97
C ASP A 239 9.48 28.19 13.07
N ASN A 240 9.46 29.39 13.66
CA ASN A 240 9.23 30.63 12.93
C ASN A 240 10.39 31.01 12.01
N ASP A 241 11.61 30.47 12.25
CA ASP A 241 12.76 30.68 11.36
C ASP A 241 12.77 29.72 10.15
N GLY A 242 11.72 28.90 9.97
CA GLY A 242 11.58 28.00 8.83
C GLY A 242 12.54 26.80 8.86
N ARG A 243 13.01 26.43 10.06
CA ARG A 243 13.91 25.29 10.33
C ARG A 243 13.17 24.07 10.88
N GLY A 244 11.88 24.22 11.20
CA GLY A 244 11.04 23.13 11.70
C GLY A 244 10.84 22.03 10.67
N PHE A 245 10.47 20.85 11.14
CA PHE A 245 10.23 19.65 10.34
C PHE A 245 9.24 19.91 9.21
N VAL A 246 8.11 20.59 9.45
CA VAL A 246 7.13 20.88 8.38
C VAL A 246 7.76 21.74 7.28
N ASN A 247 8.55 22.76 7.63
CA ASN A 247 9.25 23.58 6.64
C ASN A 247 10.29 22.76 5.87
N GLY A 248 11.04 21.90 6.56
CA GLY A 248 12.00 20.97 5.96
C GLY A 248 11.32 19.98 5.01
N LEU A 249 10.15 19.47 5.37
CA LEU A 249 9.35 18.57 4.56
C LEU A 249 8.87 19.26 3.28
N PHE A 250 8.33 20.47 3.35
CA PHE A 250 7.98 21.22 2.13
C PHE A 250 9.21 21.50 1.26
N LYS A 251 10.37 21.79 1.86
CA LYS A 251 11.64 21.90 1.13
C LYS A 251 12.04 20.57 0.48
N ARG A 252 11.81 19.42 1.12
CA ARG A 252 12.06 18.07 0.56
C ARG A 252 11.11 17.73 -0.60
N LEU A 253 9.88 18.23 -0.55
CA LEU A 253 8.85 18.03 -1.58
C LEU A 253 8.96 19.02 -2.75
N SER A 254 9.78 20.08 -2.62
CA SER A 254 9.88 21.16 -3.61
C SER A 254 10.76 20.85 -4.84
N PRO A 255 11.95 20.24 -4.73
CA PRO A 255 12.81 19.93 -5.86
C PRO A 255 12.13 18.98 -6.86
N ALA A 256 12.36 19.24 -8.15
CA ALA A 256 11.85 18.45 -9.26
C ALA A 256 10.32 18.25 -9.18
N GLY A 257 9.56 19.35 -9.37
CA GLY A 257 8.11 19.31 -9.58
C GLY A 257 7.72 18.55 -10.87
N ALA A 258 6.66 18.96 -11.57
CA ALA A 258 6.11 18.28 -12.76
C ALA A 258 7.04 18.26 -14.02
N HIS A 259 8.37 18.28 -13.85
CA HIS A 259 9.36 18.18 -14.92
C HIS A 259 9.71 16.71 -15.19
N PRO A 260 9.41 16.20 -16.41
CA PRO A 260 9.76 14.83 -16.80
C PRO A 260 11.27 14.59 -16.73
N GLY A 261 11.69 13.47 -16.13
CA GLY A 261 13.08 12.98 -16.16
C GLY A 261 13.98 13.28 -14.95
N LEU A 262 13.44 13.87 -13.86
CA LEU A 262 14.21 14.15 -12.63
C LEU A 262 13.75 13.37 -11.39
N SER A 263 12.58 12.73 -11.44
CA SER A 263 12.04 11.96 -10.31
C SER A 263 12.15 10.47 -10.62
N GLU A 264 12.81 9.73 -9.72
CA GLU A 264 12.96 8.28 -9.77
C GLU A 264 11.96 7.60 -8.82
N LEU A 265 11.70 6.30 -9.05
CA LEU A 265 10.77 5.50 -8.25
C LEU A 265 11.08 5.60 -6.74
N ASP A 266 12.35 5.41 -6.35
CA ASP A 266 12.75 5.38 -4.95
C ASP A 266 12.52 6.73 -4.25
N ASP A 267 12.84 7.83 -4.94
CA ASP A 267 12.61 9.18 -4.42
C ASP A 267 11.11 9.46 -4.27
N SER A 268 10.31 9.09 -5.26
CA SER A 268 8.85 9.26 -5.22
C SER A 268 8.20 8.41 -4.13
N THR A 269 8.70 7.19 -3.94
CA THR A 269 8.25 6.28 -2.88
C THR A 269 8.58 6.81 -1.49
N PHE A 270 9.82 7.29 -1.30
CA PHE A 270 10.18 7.95 -0.05
C PHE A 270 9.26 9.14 0.25
N ARG A 271 9.02 10.02 -0.74
CA ARG A 271 8.15 11.20 -0.58
C ARG A 271 6.71 10.80 -0.25
N LEU A 272 6.17 9.77 -0.91
CA LEU A 272 4.85 9.24 -0.61
C LEU A 272 4.79 8.83 0.86
N HIS A 273 5.70 7.97 1.29
CA HIS A 273 5.65 7.40 2.64
C HIS A 273 5.79 8.45 3.74
N ILE A 274 6.75 9.39 3.62
CA ILE A 274 6.93 10.42 4.64
C ILE A 274 5.71 11.36 4.72
N VAL A 275 5.06 11.65 3.58
CA VAL A 275 3.85 12.46 3.53
C VAL A 275 2.67 11.72 4.16
N LEU A 276 2.48 10.44 3.83
CA LEU A 276 1.40 9.64 4.41
C LEU A 276 1.54 9.51 5.93
N LEU A 277 2.75 9.20 6.42
CA LEU A 277 3.01 9.10 7.87
C LEU A 277 2.76 10.43 8.59
N THR A 278 3.21 11.55 8.00
CA THR A 278 3.01 12.88 8.56
C THR A 278 1.52 13.26 8.58
N ALA A 279 0.81 13.06 7.47
CA ALA A 279 -0.61 13.36 7.37
C ALA A 279 -1.45 12.51 8.34
N ALA A 280 -1.14 11.22 8.48
CA ALA A 280 -1.81 10.34 9.43
C ALA A 280 -1.64 10.83 10.87
N LEU A 281 -0.43 11.22 11.26
CA LEU A 281 -0.16 11.78 12.59
C LEU A 281 -1.01 13.04 12.84
N PHE A 282 -1.06 13.96 11.88
CA PHE A 282 -1.83 15.20 12.03
C PHE A 282 -3.34 14.96 12.01
N LEU A 283 -3.86 14.08 11.16
CA LEU A 283 -5.29 13.74 11.13
C LEU A 283 -5.74 13.07 12.43
N ARG A 284 -4.96 12.12 12.98
CA ARG A 284 -5.26 11.51 14.29
C ARG A 284 -5.24 12.55 15.41
N ARG A 285 -4.26 13.45 15.39
CA ARG A 285 -4.19 14.56 16.35
C ARG A 285 -5.41 15.45 16.24
N TYR A 286 -5.84 15.80 15.03
CA TYR A 286 -7.03 16.62 14.80
C TYR A 286 -8.32 15.93 15.23
N ASP A 287 -8.47 14.63 14.94
CA ASP A 287 -9.61 13.84 15.41
C ASP A 287 -9.68 13.76 16.94
N ALA A 288 -8.53 13.78 17.62
CA ALA A 288 -8.46 13.93 19.07
C ALA A 288 -8.70 15.37 19.54
N TRP A 289 -8.32 16.37 18.74
CA TRP A 289 -8.46 17.80 19.04
C TRP A 289 -9.92 18.22 19.22
N GLY A 290 -10.82 17.74 18.35
CA GLY A 290 -12.25 18.04 18.42
C GLY A 290 -13.01 17.41 19.61
N ARG A 291 -12.31 16.67 20.49
CA ARG A 291 -12.86 16.06 21.71
C ARG A 291 -12.44 16.78 23.00
N GLN A 292 -11.66 17.85 22.90
CA GLN A 292 -11.30 18.75 24.02
C GLN A 292 -12.22 19.95 24.05
#